data_AF-A0A960DAF6-F1
#
_entry.id   AF-A0A960DAF6-F1
#
_cell.length_a   1.000
_cell.length_b   1.000
_cell.length_c   1.000
_cell.angle_alpha   90.00
_cell.angle_beta   90.00
_cell.angle_gamma   90.00
#
_symmetry.space_group_name_H-M   'P 1'
#
loop_
_entity.id
_entity.type
_entity.pdbx_description
1 polymer ?
#
loop_
_entity_poly.entity_id
_entity_poly.type
_entity_poly.pdbx_seq_one_letter_code
_entity_poly.pdbx_strand_id
1 'polypeptide(L)'
;DAAIDQFGSRGFDTGVRAIAEAAGVSPALIIHHFGSKEGLRKACDDYIAAEIRSEKSEALQSSDAATWLAQIAEIESFAPMMAYLVRSMQTGGELGKALWRTMVTNTEAYLADGVRAGTIKPSRDPAARAK
;
A
#
# COMPACT_ATOMS: atom_id res chain seq x y z
N ASP A 1 -10.22 -0.78 4.88
CA ASP A 1 -9.65 -1.52 6.03
C ASP A 1 -10.12 -2.96 6.10
N ALA A 2 -11.40 -3.25 6.37
CA ALA A 2 -11.88 -4.64 6.50
C ALA A 2 -11.47 -5.58 5.34
N ALA A 3 -11.55 -5.12 4.08
CA ALA A 3 -11.09 -5.91 2.94
C ALA A 3 -9.58 -6.19 2.95
N ILE A 4 -8.77 -5.20 3.32
CA ILE A 4 -7.31 -5.30 3.44
C ILE A 4 -6.95 -6.33 4.52
N ASP A 5 -7.60 -6.23 5.68
CA ASP A 5 -7.39 -7.15 6.81
C ASP A 5 -7.77 -8.59 6.42
N GLN A 6 -8.95 -8.77 5.83
CA GLN A 6 -9.44 -10.09 5.42
C GLN A 6 -8.56 -10.70 4.32
N PHE A 7 -8.19 -9.93 3.30
CA PHE A 7 -7.32 -10.42 2.23
C PHE A 7 -5.90 -10.69 2.72
N GLY A 8 -5.34 -9.85 3.60
CA GLY A 8 -4.02 -10.07 4.18
C GLY A 8 -3.98 -11.33 5.05
N SER A 9 -4.93 -11.45 5.99
CA SER A 9 -4.96 -12.55 6.95
C SER A 9 -5.41 -13.89 6.36
N ARG A 10 -6.43 -13.89 5.49
CA ARG A 10 -7.09 -15.12 4.98
C ARG A 10 -6.87 -15.38 3.50
N GLY A 11 -6.23 -14.45 2.78
CA GLY A 11 -5.96 -14.58 1.36
C GLY A 11 -7.12 -14.16 0.46
N PHE A 12 -6.87 -14.12 -0.84
CA PHE A 12 -7.81 -13.61 -1.84
C PHE A 12 -8.99 -14.53 -2.15
N ASP A 13 -9.03 -15.75 -1.61
CA ASP A 13 -10.20 -16.62 -1.72
C ASP A 13 -11.36 -16.16 -0.82
N THR A 14 -11.08 -15.27 0.14
CA THR A 14 -12.07 -14.69 1.05
C THR A 14 -13.27 -14.11 0.31
N GLY A 15 -14.47 -14.60 0.62
CA GLY A 15 -15.70 -14.19 -0.06
C GLY A 15 -16.16 -12.78 0.34
N VAL A 16 -16.85 -12.08 -0.59
CA VAL A 16 -17.41 -10.74 -0.35
C VAL A 16 -18.34 -10.70 0.88
N ARG A 17 -19.01 -11.80 1.20
CA ARG A 17 -19.86 -11.91 2.40
C ARG A 17 -19.08 -11.77 3.70
N ALA A 18 -17.94 -12.45 3.82
CA ALA A 18 -17.09 -12.36 5.01
C ALA A 18 -16.50 -10.96 5.17
N ILE A 19 -16.16 -10.30 4.06
CA ILE A 19 -15.70 -8.90 4.07
C ILE A 19 -16.83 -7.96 4.51
N ALA A 20 -18.05 -8.16 4.00
CA ALA A 20 -19.21 -7.36 4.37
C ALA A 20 -19.57 -7.50 5.85
N GLU A 21 -19.52 -8.73 6.38
CA GLU A 21 -19.69 -9.01 7.79
C GLU A 21 -18.64 -8.29 8.65
N ALA A 22 -17.36 -8.41 8.29
CA ALA A 22 -16.27 -7.71 8.98
C ALA A 22 -16.40 -6.19 8.92
N ALA A 23 -16.99 -5.65 7.83
CA ALA A 23 -17.22 -4.22 7.64
C ALA A 23 -18.54 -3.72 8.24
N GLY A 24 -19.40 -4.60 8.77
CA GLY A 24 -20.73 -4.21 9.29
C GLY A 24 -21.69 -3.68 8.21
N VAL A 25 -21.55 -4.12 6.96
CA VAL A 25 -22.37 -3.67 5.82
C VAL A 25 -23.01 -4.84 5.07
N SER A 26 -23.93 -4.56 4.15
CA SER A 26 -24.48 -5.59 3.28
C SER A 26 -23.50 -5.96 2.15
N PRO A 27 -23.45 -7.23 1.69
CA PRO A 27 -22.64 -7.61 0.53
C PRO A 27 -23.03 -6.83 -0.74
N ALA A 28 -24.31 -6.47 -0.87
CA ALA A 28 -24.81 -5.67 -1.99
C ALA A 28 -24.17 -4.27 -2.02
N LEU A 29 -23.92 -3.64 -0.86
CA LEU A 29 -23.28 -2.33 -0.80
C LEU A 29 -21.83 -2.38 -1.32
N ILE A 30 -21.10 -3.45 -1.01
CA ILE A 30 -19.74 -3.66 -1.55
C ILE A 30 -19.80 -3.81 -3.07
N ILE A 31 -20.67 -4.66 -3.60
CA ILE A 31 -20.78 -4.86 -5.05
C ILE A 31 -21.24 -3.57 -5.74
N HIS A 32 -22.15 -2.81 -5.14
CA HIS A 32 -22.56 -1.51 -5.67
C HIS A 32 -21.41 -0.51 -5.75
N HIS A 33 -20.56 -0.44 -4.71
CA HIS A 33 -19.47 0.54 -4.66
C HIS A 33 -18.26 0.14 -5.52
N PHE A 34 -17.89 -1.15 -5.51
CA PHE A 34 -16.66 -1.63 -6.14
C PHE A 34 -16.89 -2.41 -7.44
N GLY A 35 -18.15 -2.67 -7.82
CA GLY A 35 -18.54 -3.42 -9.01
C GLY A 35 -18.34 -4.94 -8.90
N SER A 36 -17.18 -5.37 -8.39
CA SER A 36 -16.85 -6.80 -8.22
C SER A 36 -15.86 -7.01 -7.09
N LYS A 37 -15.62 -8.28 -6.72
CA LYS A 37 -14.54 -8.64 -5.78
C LYS A 37 -13.16 -8.26 -6.33
N GLU A 38 -12.97 -8.38 -7.65
CA GLU A 38 -11.74 -7.96 -8.31
C GLU A 38 -11.60 -6.43 -8.31
N GLY A 39 -12.69 -5.69 -8.53
CA GLY A 39 -12.72 -4.24 -8.39
C GLY A 39 -12.41 -3.78 -6.96
N LEU A 40 -12.93 -4.49 -5.95
CA LEU A 40 -12.57 -4.26 -4.55
C LEU A 40 -11.08 -4.51 -4.30
N ARG A 41 -10.53 -5.60 -4.85
CA ARG A 41 -9.10 -5.90 -4.74
C ARG A 41 -8.25 -4.81 -5.38
N LYS A 42 -8.62 -4.35 -6.58
CA LYS A 42 -7.93 -3.24 -7.25
C LYS A 42 -7.97 -1.96 -6.39
N ALA A 43 -9.11 -1.64 -5.79
CA ALA A 43 -9.22 -0.49 -4.90
C ALA A 43 -8.31 -0.62 -3.66
N CYS A 44 -8.15 -1.83 -3.12
CA CYS A 44 -7.21 -2.10 -2.04
C CYS A 44 -5.75 -1.91 -2.50
N ASP A 45 -5.40 -2.42 -3.69
CA ASP A 45 -4.06 -2.24 -4.27
C ASP A 45 -3.73 -0.74 -4.48
N ASP A 46 -4.67 0.01 -5.07
CA ASP A 46 -4.52 1.45 -5.31
C ASP A 46 -4.35 2.22 -4.00
N TYR A 47 -5.16 1.90 -2.99
CA TYR A 47 -5.10 2.51 -1.66
C TYR A 47 -3.75 2.27 -0.99
N ILE A 48 -3.28 1.01 -0.95
CA ILE A 48 -2.01 0.65 -0.31
C ILE A 48 -0.83 1.35 -1.00
N ALA A 49 -0.82 1.39 -2.33
CA ALA A 49 0.23 2.09 -3.06
C ALA A 49 0.25 3.60 -2.76
N ALA A 50 -0.92 4.22 -2.60
CA ALA A 50 -1.05 5.62 -2.24
C ALA A 50 -0.60 5.90 -0.81
N GLU A 51 -1.00 5.05 0.15
CA GLU A 51 -0.67 5.18 1.57
C GLU A 51 0.85 5.11 1.78
N ILE A 52 1.50 4.07 1.24
CA ILE A 52 2.97 3.91 1.36
C ILE A 52 3.70 5.10 0.72
N ARG A 53 3.22 5.59 -0.42
CA ARG A 53 3.83 6.78 -1.06
C ARG A 53 3.70 8.01 -0.17
N SER A 54 2.53 8.25 0.43
CA SER A 54 2.29 9.41 1.30
C SER A 54 3.25 9.40 2.49
N GLU A 55 3.27 8.29 3.22
CA GLU A 55 4.11 8.09 4.41
C GLU A 55 5.61 8.25 4.10
N LYS A 56 6.08 7.63 3.01
CA LYS A 56 7.48 7.72 2.60
C LYS A 56 7.86 9.10 2.08
N SER A 57 6.96 9.78 1.38
CA SER A 57 7.19 11.15 0.95
C SER A 57 7.36 12.08 2.15
N GLU A 58 6.48 11.96 3.14
CA GLU A 58 6.56 12.78 4.37
C GLU A 58 7.87 12.51 5.13
N ALA A 59 8.22 11.24 5.32
CA ALA A 59 9.47 10.84 5.99
C ALA A 59 10.71 11.42 5.29
N LEU A 60 10.75 11.33 3.98
CA LEU A 60 11.91 11.72 3.18
C LEU A 60 11.97 13.22 2.90
N GLN A 61 10.87 13.95 3.02
CA GLN A 61 10.89 15.41 2.89
C GLN A 61 11.12 16.10 4.24
N SER A 62 10.91 15.40 5.36
CA SER A 62 11.16 15.93 6.70
C SER A 62 12.63 15.73 7.14
N SER A 63 13.24 16.81 7.63
CA SER A 63 14.50 16.75 8.40
C SER A 63 14.27 16.80 9.92
N ASP A 64 13.01 16.77 10.35
CA ASP A 64 12.63 16.81 11.76
C ASP A 64 12.61 15.40 12.38
N ALA A 65 13.44 15.22 13.41
CA ALA A 65 13.53 13.97 14.14
C ALA A 65 12.21 13.58 14.85
N ALA A 66 11.35 14.54 15.20
CA ALA A 66 10.06 14.26 15.82
C ALA A 66 9.10 13.56 14.85
N THR A 67 9.05 13.99 13.58
CA THR A 67 8.30 13.29 12.52
C THR A 67 8.75 11.84 12.39
N TRP A 68 10.07 11.61 12.41
CA TRP A 68 10.63 10.27 12.27
C TRP A 68 10.31 9.38 13.48
N LEU A 69 10.37 9.92 14.70
CA LEU A 69 10.01 9.20 15.92
C LEU A 69 8.53 8.83 15.96
N ALA A 70 7.64 9.72 15.51
CA ALA A 70 6.21 9.44 15.39
C ALA A 70 5.94 8.26 14.45
N GLN A 71 6.58 8.24 13.27
CA GLN A 71 6.44 7.14 12.31
C GLN A 71 6.95 5.79 12.86
N ILE A 72 8.01 5.80 13.67
CA ILE A 72 8.49 4.58 14.34
C ILE A 72 7.50 4.11 15.40
N ALA A 73 6.89 5.03 16.14
CA ALA A 73 5.91 4.70 17.18
C ALA A 73 4.65 4.03 16.60
N GLU A 74 4.28 4.37 15.36
CA GLU A 74 3.11 3.80 14.68
C GLU A 74 3.42 2.55 13.85
N ILE A 75 4.62 1.96 13.96
CA ILE A 75 5.04 0.89 13.05
C ILE A 75 4.11 -0.35 13.06
N GLU A 76 3.44 -0.62 14.19
CA GLU A 76 2.48 -1.73 14.32
C GLU A 76 1.20 -1.51 13.52
N SER A 77 0.80 -0.25 13.27
CA SER A 77 -0.41 0.08 12.49
C SER A 77 -0.30 -0.36 11.03
N PHE A 78 0.92 -0.50 10.51
CA PHE A 78 1.17 -0.97 9.15
C PHE A 78 1.06 -2.49 8.99
N ALA A 79 0.92 -3.26 10.07
CA ALA A 79 0.91 -4.73 10.01
C ALA A 79 -0.16 -5.30 9.04
N PRO A 80 -1.42 -4.83 9.03
CA PRO A 80 -2.44 -5.37 8.12
C PRO A 80 -2.14 -5.04 6.65
N MET A 81 -1.65 -3.82 6.39
CA MET A 81 -1.22 -3.40 5.06
C MET A 81 -0.03 -4.25 4.57
N MET A 82 0.96 -4.50 5.42
CA MET A 82 2.11 -5.34 5.09
C MET A 82 1.69 -6.80 4.83
N ALA A 83 0.76 -7.34 5.62
CA ALA A 83 0.21 -8.67 5.39
C ALA A 83 -0.49 -8.77 4.02
N TYR A 84 -1.29 -7.77 3.66
CA TYR A 84 -1.89 -7.67 2.34
C TYR A 84 -0.83 -7.59 1.23
N LEU A 85 0.16 -6.72 1.37
CA LEU A 85 1.19 -6.51 0.36
C LEU A 85 1.97 -7.81 0.09
N VAL A 86 2.41 -8.48 1.15
CA VAL A 86 3.07 -9.79 1.07
C VAL A 86 2.18 -10.81 0.38
N ARG A 87 0.88 -10.84 0.72
CA ARG A 87 -0.09 -11.73 0.06
C ARG A 87 -0.23 -11.42 -1.43
N SER A 88 -0.33 -10.16 -1.81
CA SER A 88 -0.46 -9.73 -3.21
C SER A 88 0.75 -10.18 -4.03
N MET A 89 1.96 -10.06 -3.47
CA MET A 89 3.20 -10.54 -4.10
C MET A 89 3.24 -12.08 -4.21
N GLN A 90 2.82 -12.80 -3.18
CA GLN A 90 2.78 -14.28 -3.18
C GLN A 90 1.77 -14.84 -4.18
N THR A 91 0.57 -14.25 -4.25
CA THR A 91 -0.47 -14.67 -5.19
C THR A 91 -0.10 -14.30 -6.63
N GLY A 92 0.61 -13.19 -6.82
CA GLY A 92 0.97 -12.70 -8.14
C GLY A 92 -0.26 -12.35 -8.99
N GLY A 93 -0.20 -12.71 -10.27
CA GLY A 93 -1.20 -12.32 -11.27
C GLY A 93 -1.05 -10.85 -11.70
N GLU A 94 -1.94 -10.39 -12.59
CA GLU A 94 -1.81 -9.06 -13.19
C GLU A 94 -1.99 -7.93 -12.17
N LEU A 95 -2.91 -8.08 -11.21
CA LEU A 95 -3.08 -7.12 -10.11
C LEU A 95 -1.82 -7.02 -9.23
N GLY A 96 -1.24 -8.15 -8.80
CA GLY A 96 0.00 -8.13 -8.01
C GLY A 96 1.18 -7.51 -8.78
N LYS A 97 1.32 -7.81 -10.07
CA LYS A 97 2.33 -7.17 -10.93
C LYS A 97 2.09 -5.68 -11.11
N ALA A 98 0.83 -5.25 -11.24
CA ALA A 98 0.47 -3.85 -11.37
C ALA A 98 0.77 -3.06 -10.09
N LEU A 99 0.45 -3.65 -8.92
CA LEU A 99 0.83 -3.09 -7.63
C LEU A 99 2.34 -2.93 -7.52
N TRP A 100 3.13 -3.96 -7.83
CA TRP A 100 4.59 -3.90 -7.81
C TRP A 100 5.15 -2.79 -8.71
N ARG A 101 4.68 -2.71 -9.96
CA ARG A 101 5.10 -1.64 -10.89
C ARG A 101 4.80 -0.25 -10.33
N THR A 102 3.61 -0.07 -9.74
CA THR A 102 3.21 1.19 -9.10
C THR A 102 4.12 1.53 -7.92
N MET A 103 4.49 0.54 -7.11
CA MET A 103 5.41 0.72 -5.97
C MET A 103 6.82 1.13 -6.41
N VAL A 104 7.35 0.56 -7.48
CA VAL A 104 8.64 0.96 -8.07
C VAL A 104 8.58 2.40 -8.58
N THR A 105 7.53 2.76 -9.32
CA THR A 105 7.32 4.14 -9.80
C THR A 105 7.20 5.14 -8.65
N ASN A 106 6.44 4.79 -7.60
CA ASN A 106 6.32 5.63 -6.41
C ASN A 106 7.68 5.80 -5.70
N THR A 107 8.48 4.74 -5.63
CA THR A 107 9.82 4.76 -5.04
C THR A 107 10.77 5.70 -5.77
N GLU A 108 10.77 5.64 -7.10
CA GLU A 108 11.57 6.57 -7.90
C GLU A 108 11.16 8.03 -7.62
N ALA A 109 9.86 8.31 -7.53
CA ALA A 109 9.35 9.64 -7.25
C ALA A 109 9.76 10.17 -5.86
N TYR A 110 9.45 9.45 -4.78
CA TYR A 110 9.76 9.97 -3.43
C TYR A 110 11.27 10.02 -3.14
N LEU A 111 12.09 9.17 -3.79
CA LEU A 111 13.55 9.26 -3.68
C LEU A 111 14.07 10.52 -4.39
N ALA A 112 13.54 10.85 -5.56
CA ALA A 112 13.88 12.09 -6.25
C ALA A 112 13.49 13.32 -5.40
N ASP A 113 12.36 13.24 -4.70
CA ASP A 113 11.90 14.29 -3.79
C ASP A 113 12.84 14.46 -2.59
N GLY A 114 13.26 13.37 -1.95
CA GLY A 114 14.26 13.41 -0.87
C GLY A 114 15.62 13.95 -1.33
N VAL A 115 16.02 13.68 -2.58
CA VAL A 115 17.23 14.29 -3.16
C VAL A 115 17.08 15.81 -3.29
N ARG A 116 15.92 16.28 -3.77
CA ARG A 116 15.64 17.73 -3.86
C ARG A 116 15.55 18.40 -2.48
N ALA A 117 15.02 17.69 -1.48
CA ALA A 117 14.96 18.14 -0.10
C ALA A 117 16.32 18.08 0.63
N GLY A 118 17.33 17.44 0.04
CA GLY A 118 18.67 17.30 0.64
C GLY A 118 18.77 16.23 1.73
N THR A 119 17.72 15.44 1.94
CA THR A 119 17.67 14.34 2.93
C THR A 119 18.25 13.03 2.37
N ILE A 120 18.29 12.88 1.04
CA ILE A 120 18.84 11.70 0.35
C ILE A 120 19.98 12.11 -0.59
N LYS A 121 21.07 11.34 -0.57
CA LYS A 121 22.19 11.54 -1.50
C LYS A 121 21.79 11.18 -2.94
N PRO A 122 22.20 11.94 -3.97
CA PRO A 122 21.97 11.59 -5.37
C PRO A 122 22.50 10.18 -5.73
N SER A 123 21.88 9.56 -6.75
CA SER A 123 22.34 8.28 -7.32
C SER A 123 22.97 8.51 -8.69
N ARG A 124 23.97 7.70 -9.05
CA ARG A 124 24.46 7.62 -10.44
C ARG A 124 23.38 7.03 -11.37
N ASP A 125 22.53 6.18 -10.84
CA ASP A 125 21.40 5.57 -11.54
C ASP A 125 20.16 5.60 -10.62
N PRO A 126 19.30 6.63 -10.73
CA PRO A 126 18.10 6.76 -9.89
C PRO A 126 17.06 5.66 -10.16
N ALA A 127 16.88 5.27 -11.42
CA ALA A 127 15.88 4.27 -11.81
C ALA A 127 16.25 2.85 -11.34
N ALA A 128 17.55 2.52 -11.35
CA ALA A 128 18.01 1.25 -10.79
C ALA A 128 17.92 1.20 -9.25
N ARG A 129 18.03 2.35 -8.57
CA ARG A 129 17.91 2.41 -7.09
C ARG A 129 16.49 2.09 -6.60
N ALA A 130 15.47 2.32 -7.43
CA ALA A 130 14.07 2.12 -7.07
C ALA A 130 13.55 0.68 -7.27
N LYS A 131 14.39 -0.25 -7.76
CA LYS A 131 14.05 -1.64 -8.11
C LYS A 131 14.73 -2.61 -7.18
#